data_AF-A0A661M1X1-F1
#
_entry.id   AF-A0A661M1X1-F1
#
_cell.length_a   1.000
_cell.length_b   1.000
_cell.length_c   1.000
_cell.angle_alpha   90.00
_cell.angle_beta   90.00
_cell.angle_gamma   90.00
#
_symmetry.space_group_name_H-M   'P 1'
#
loop_
_entity.id
_entity.type
_entity.pdbx_description
1 polymer ?
#
loop_
_entity_poly.entity_id
_entity_poly.type
_entity_poly.pdbx_seq_one_letter_code
_entity_poly.pdbx_strand_id
1 'polypeptide(L)' 'KKVLAKLDHKNLNTLSFFKEHNPSSENIAYFIYKELKPQIAKRGCKLKEVIISETEDSCASFFEEE' A
#
# COMPACT_ATOMS: atom_id res chain seq x y z
N LYS A 1 8.27 3.61 9.05
CA LYS A 1 8.68 2.22 8.71
C LYS A 1 7.69 1.12 9.11
N LYS A 2 6.66 1.38 9.95
CA LYS A 2 5.76 0.32 10.46
C LYS A 2 4.96 -0.44 9.39
N VAL A 3 4.52 0.24 8.32
CA VAL A 3 3.74 -0.39 7.25
C VAL A 3 4.59 -1.33 6.39
N LEU A 4 5.77 -0.87 5.96
CA LEU A 4 6.71 -1.68 5.18
C LEU A 4 7.20 -2.93 5.94
N ALA A 5 7.37 -2.84 7.26
CA ALA A 5 7.75 -4.01 8.08
C ALA A 5 6.73 -5.16 8.04
N LYS A 6 5.48 -4.91 7.62
CA LYS A 6 4.46 -5.95 7.42
C LYS A 6 4.61 -6.67 6.08
N LEU A 7 5.34 -6.10 5.13
CA LEU A 7 5.45 -6.56 3.74
C LEU A 7 6.86 -7.08 3.42
N ASP A 8 7.89 -6.42 3.96
CA ASP A 8 9.30 -6.70 3.71
C ASP A 8 9.69 -8.13 4.11
N HIS A 9 10.31 -8.86 3.18
CA HIS A 9 10.73 -10.26 3.32
C HIS A 9 9.65 -11.21 3.88
N LYS A 10 8.36 -10.93 3.60
CA LYS A 10 7.22 -11.74 4.06
C LYS A 10 6.42 -12.28 2.88
N ASN A 11 5.83 -13.46 3.09
CA ASN A 11 4.85 -13.99 2.15
C ASN A 11 3.54 -13.20 2.27
N LEU A 12 3.24 -12.36 1.29
CA LEU A 12 2.07 -11.49 1.29
C LEU A 12 0.76 -12.29 1.40
N ASN A 13 0.67 -13.47 0.78
CA ASN A 13 -0.51 -14.34 0.83
C ASN A 13 -0.90 -14.80 2.24
N THR A 14 -0.02 -14.63 3.23
CA THR A 14 -0.33 -14.95 4.63
C THR A 14 -1.12 -13.86 5.34
N LEU A 15 -1.07 -12.61 4.84
CA LEU A 15 -1.80 -11.49 5.39
C LEU A 15 -3.28 -11.61 5.03
N SER A 16 -4.17 -11.35 5.99
CA SER A 16 -5.62 -11.48 5.79
C SER A 16 -6.13 -10.70 4.57
N PHE A 17 -5.59 -9.52 4.31
CA PHE A 17 -5.95 -8.71 3.14
C PHE A 17 -5.64 -9.44 1.82
N PHE A 18 -4.48 -10.09 1.71
CA PHE A 18 -4.07 -10.77 0.48
C PHE A 18 -4.55 -12.23 0.38
N LYS A 19 -5.37 -12.70 1.33
CA LYS A 19 -6.08 -13.99 1.19
C LYS A 19 -7.30 -13.88 0.31
N GLU A 20 -7.96 -12.72 0.35
CA GLU A 20 -9.15 -12.41 -0.46
C GLU A 20 -8.80 -11.58 -1.70
N HIS A 21 -7.64 -10.92 -1.69
CA HIS A 21 -7.13 -10.12 -2.81
C HIS A 21 -5.77 -10.64 -3.27
N ASN A 22 -5.55 -10.74 -4.57
CA ASN A 22 -4.23 -11.13 -5.10
C ASN A 22 -3.17 -10.08 -4.70
N PRO A 23 -1.93 -10.49 -4.36
CA PRO A 23 -0.86 -9.57 -3.99
C PRO A 23 -0.25 -8.86 -5.21
N SER A 24 -1.07 -8.21 -6.03
CA SER A 24 -0.61 -7.37 -7.14
C SER A 24 -0.17 -6.00 -6.67
N SER A 25 0.59 -5.30 -7.50
CA SER A 25 1.10 -3.96 -7.22
C SER A 25 -0.01 -2.95 -6.90
N GLU A 26 -1.18 -3.05 -7.53
CA GLU A 26 -2.37 -2.23 -7.25
C GLU A 26 -2.92 -2.50 -5.85
N ASN A 27 -3.07 -3.77 -5.47
CA ASN A 27 -3.59 -4.15 -4.15
C ASN A 27 -2.59 -3.83 -3.03
N ILE A 28 -1.29 -3.91 -3.32
CA ILE A 28 -0.23 -3.48 -2.41
C ILE A 28 -0.27 -1.95 -2.24
N ALA A 29 -0.44 -1.19 -3.31
CA ALA A 29 -0.58 0.27 -3.25
C ALA A 29 -1.80 0.67 -2.40
N TYR A 30 -2.95 0.03 -2.63
CA TYR A 30 -4.16 0.23 -1.83
C TYR A 30 -3.96 -0.11 -0.35
N PHE A 31 -3.36 -1.27 -0.05
CA PHE A 31 -3.09 -1.71 1.32
C PHE A 31 -2.20 -0.70 2.06
N ILE A 32 -1.12 -0.25 1.43
CA ILE A 32 -0.20 0.74 1.99
C ILE A 32 -0.91 2.08 2.19
N TYR A 33 -1.69 2.52 1.21
CA TYR A 33 -2.46 3.76 1.31
C TYR A 33 -3.43 3.73 2.50
N LYS A 34 -4.20 2.65 2.66
CA LYS A 34 -5.15 2.47 3.75
C LYS A 34 -4.47 2.49 5.12
N GLU A 35 -3.30 1.87 5.25
CA GLU A 35 -2.52 1.84 6.49
C GLU A 35 -1.84 3.18 6.82
N LEU A 36 -1.43 3.94 5.79
CA LEU A 36 -0.75 5.23 5.96
C LEU A 36 -1.71 6.40 6.15
N LYS A 37 -2.87 6.42 5.47
CA LYS A 37 -3.86 7.50 5.53
C LYS A 37 -4.14 8.01 6.95
N PRO A 38 -4.52 7.16 7.94
CA PRO A 38 -4.77 7.64 9.31
C PRO A 38 -3.51 8.13 10.03
N GLN A 39 -2.33 7.61 9.70
CA GLN A 39 -1.06 8.05 10.31
C GLN A 39 -0.62 9.42 9.78
N ILE A 40 -0.84 9.67 8.50
CA ILE A 40 -0.57 10.95 7.83
C ILE A 40 -1.59 12.00 8.27
N ALA A 41 -2.87 11.64 8.35
CA ALA A 41 -3.95 12.50 8.86
C ALA A 41 -3.68 13.00 10.29
N LYS A 42 -3.15 12.13 11.17
CA LYS A 42 -2.75 12.51 12.55
C LYS A 42 -1.67 13.60 12.62
N ARG A 43 -0.95 13.82 11.52
CA ARG A 43 0.08 14.88 11.41
C ARG A 43 -0.47 16.16 10.78
N GLY A 44 -1.77 16.23 10.50
CA GLY A 44 -2.40 17.37 9.82
C GLY A 44 -2.15 17.39 8.32
N CYS A 45 -1.70 16.28 7.72
CA CYS A 45 -1.45 16.17 6.29
C CYS A 45 -2.47 15.23 5.63
N LYS A 46 -2.73 15.43 4.33
CA LYS A 46 -3.51 14.49 3.51
C LYS A 46 -2.55 13.62 2.69
N LEU A 47 -2.77 12.31 2.70
CA LEU A 47 -2.07 11.41 1.80
C LEU A 47 -2.65 11.61 0.40
N LYS A 48 -1.81 11.97 -0.57
CA LYS A 48 -2.24 12.24 -1.94
C LYS A 48 -2.36 10.95 -2.76
N GLU A 49 -1.28 10.18 -2.78
CA GLU A 49 -1.16 8.98 -3.61
C GLU A 49 -0.09 8.03 -3.04
N VAL A 50 -0.19 6.76 -3.40
CA VAL A 50 0.85 5.75 -3.15
C VAL A 50 1.17 5.07 -4.48
N ILE A 51 2.45 5.00 -4.83
CA ILE A 51 2.95 4.38 -6.05
C ILE A 51 3.85 3.20 -5.66
N ILE A 52 3.64 2.05 -6.30
CA ILE A 52 4.40 0.82 -6.13
C ILE A 52 5.00 0.44 -7.48
N SER A 53 6.31 0.28 -7.51
CA SER A 53 7.05 -0.16 -8.70
C SER A 53 7.52 -1.60 -8.47
N GLU A 54 7.07 -2.51 -9.32
CA GLU A 54 7.50 -3.92 -9.30
C GLU A 54 8.81 -4.08 -10.08
N THR A 55 8.90 -3.37 -11.20
CA THR A 55 10.09 -3.25 -12.05
C THR A 55 10.26 -1.78 -12.45
N GLU A 56 11.35 -1.46 -13.14
CA GLU A 56 11.63 -0.09 -13.60
C GLU A 56 10.53 0.43 -14.56
N ASP A 57 9.95 -0.45 -15.38
CA ASP A 57 8.91 -0.11 -16.36
C ASP A 57 7.47 -0.40 -15.88
N SER A 58 7.29 -1.06 -14.75
CA SER A 58 5.96 -1.46 -14.25
C SER A 58 5.65 -0.85 -12.88
N CYS A 59 4.69 0.07 -12.87
CA CYS A 59 4.23 0.75 -11.66
C CYS A 59 2.71 0.70 -11.53
N ALA A 60 2.23 0.64 -10.29
CA ALA A 60 0.83 0.80 -9.93
C ALA A 60 0.66 1.96 -8.96
N SER A 61 -0.36 2.78 -9.16
CA SER A 61 -0.67 3.93 -8.30
C SER A 61 -2.07 3.81 -7.72
N PHE A 62 -2.22 4.16 -6.44
CA PHE A 62 -3.52 4.31 -5.78
C PHE A 62 -3.67 5.72 -5.20
N PHE A 63 -4.80 6.36 -5.48
CA PHE A 63 -5.22 7.65 -4.94
C PHE A 63 -6.74 7.63 -4.74
N GLU A 64 -7.25 8.41 -3.79
CA GLU A 64 -8.70 8.65 -3.67
C GLU A 64 -9.08 9.87 -4.50
N GLU A 65 -10.12 9.75 -5.32
CA GLU A 65 -10.79 10.89 -5.93
C GLU A 65 -11.58 11.65 -4.85
N GLU A 66 -11.53 12.99 -4.89
CA GLU A 66 -12.15 13.88 -3.90
C GLU A 66 -13.64 14.11 -4.13
#